data_AF-A0A8H6HX74-F1
#
_entry.id   AF-A0A8H6HX74-F1
#
_cell.length_a   1.000
_cell.length_b   1.000
_cell.length_c   1.000
_cell.angle_alpha   90.00
_cell.angle_beta   90.00
_cell.angle_gamma   90.00
#
_symmetry.space_group_name_H-M   'P 1'
#
loop_
_entity.id
_entity.type
_entity.pdbx_description
1 polymer ?
#
loop_
_entity_poly.entity_id
_entity_poly.type
_entity_poly.pdbx_seq_one_letter_code
_entity_poly.pdbx_strand_id
1 'polypeptide(L)'
;VLEHYFGEVLDIPLAHFEKTIYTVLGDRLTTARDRAAQDQRSVDTSEYRFDHLSSFAMISGLMHYNLTFINAIGTNFWGSTGSEDPLSLANLRDLLHNRQDIQLRKVDYYGWIRFLDAVLAALILRASAVVHGNVSSFEALVKKSDYSIEDLLNHSRSIVDAFAIQSPNRLEAIGSKKIAGNTVTSNAILLFNNIISLMEMQSAIKHGHPGRIMRILKLWLPMFYAAGSYNYANETMELLHNSEHDWPKPYASTAISGMVVNPRGRKADCKPTDIRVEHLNDRVKEHTDGSNASPAVLEKITPAMGHVQEYTDLLFEDLGVERQNQKHSHVSQQRDIQLLFDYFTEQKVFDFTEDKSTSGEFLDLFTEGMPRLAGPEGGHAKHLLRHQLRLRSRH
;
A
#
# COMPACT_ATOMS: atom_id res chain seq x y z
N VAL A 1 -8.93 -10.57 24.18
CA VAL A 1 -8.45 -11.43 23.07
C VAL A 1 -7.00 -11.81 23.28
N LEU A 2 -6.07 -10.85 23.34
CA LEU A 2 -4.64 -11.15 23.57
C LEU A 2 -4.42 -11.98 24.85
N GLU A 3 -4.97 -11.56 25.99
CA GLU A 3 -4.85 -12.29 27.25
C GLU A 3 -5.40 -13.71 27.17
N HIS A 4 -6.65 -13.83 26.75
CA HIS A 4 -7.31 -15.12 26.54
C HIS A 4 -6.49 -16.05 25.66
N TYR A 5 -6.04 -15.57 24.51
CA TYR A 5 -5.39 -16.43 23.53
C TYR A 5 -3.98 -16.82 23.96
N PHE A 6 -3.19 -15.88 24.48
CA PHE A 6 -1.82 -16.15 24.88
C PHE A 6 -1.73 -16.86 26.24
N GLY A 7 -2.61 -16.51 27.19
CA GLY A 7 -2.60 -17.03 28.55
C GLY A 7 -3.44 -18.29 28.76
N GLU A 8 -4.62 -18.39 28.14
CA GLU A 8 -5.51 -19.55 28.35
C GLU A 8 -5.42 -20.57 27.21
N VAL A 9 -5.47 -20.10 25.95
CA VAL A 9 -5.49 -21.01 24.78
C VAL A 9 -4.12 -21.60 24.48
N LEU A 10 -3.09 -20.74 24.43
CA LEU A 10 -1.71 -21.16 24.18
C LEU A 10 -0.96 -21.54 25.47
N ASP A 11 -1.53 -21.24 26.63
CA ASP A 11 -0.96 -21.54 27.96
C ASP A 11 0.51 -21.09 28.09
N ILE A 12 0.82 -19.87 27.62
CA ILE A 12 2.18 -19.34 27.66
C ILE A 12 2.45 -18.81 29.07
N PRO A 13 3.50 -19.30 29.77
CA PRO A 13 3.81 -18.84 31.13
C PRO A 13 4.09 -17.33 31.18
N LEU A 14 3.54 -16.63 32.19
CA LEU A 14 3.72 -15.18 32.37
C LEU A 14 5.19 -14.74 32.34
N ALA A 15 6.08 -15.53 32.96
CA ALA A 15 7.52 -15.28 32.97
C ALA A 15 8.17 -15.20 31.57
N HIS A 16 7.52 -15.75 30.54
CA HIS A 16 7.97 -15.63 29.15
C HIS A 16 7.82 -14.19 28.62
N PHE A 17 6.74 -13.50 28.99
CA PHE A 17 6.47 -12.13 28.56
C PHE A 17 7.45 -11.12 29.17
N GLU A 18 8.14 -11.49 30.26
CA GLU A 18 9.19 -10.66 30.85
C GLU A 18 10.45 -10.55 29.99
N LYS A 19 10.66 -11.50 29.07
CA LYS A 19 11.88 -11.61 28.26
C LYS A 19 11.63 -11.50 26.77
N THR A 20 10.37 -11.55 26.34
CA THR A 20 9.97 -11.63 24.94
C THR A 20 8.97 -10.53 24.59
N ILE A 21 9.23 -9.80 23.51
CA ILE A 21 8.26 -8.91 22.88
C ILE A 21 7.58 -9.64 21.73
N TYR A 22 6.26 -9.58 21.68
CA TYR A 22 5.42 -10.14 20.64
C TYR A 22 4.91 -9.05 19.71
N THR A 23 5.25 -9.18 18.43
CA THR A 23 4.68 -8.31 17.40
C THR A 23 3.27 -8.76 17.08
N VAL A 24 2.29 -7.88 17.26
CA VAL A 24 0.89 -8.12 16.89
C VAL A 24 0.59 -7.31 15.65
N LEU A 25 0.18 -7.99 14.59
CA LEU A 25 -0.19 -7.38 13.31
C LEU A 25 -1.71 -7.42 13.13
N GLY A 26 -2.31 -6.27 12.85
CA GLY A 26 -3.73 -6.16 12.61
C GLY A 26 -4.08 -5.08 11.60
N ASP A 27 -5.37 -4.96 11.29
CA ASP A 27 -5.88 -3.76 10.66
C ASP A 27 -5.78 -2.56 11.64
N ARG A 28 -5.99 -1.35 11.12
CA ARG A 28 -5.89 -0.13 11.93
C ARG A 28 -6.86 -0.14 13.12
N LEU A 29 -8.06 -0.73 12.99
CA LEU A 29 -9.04 -0.70 14.07
C LEU A 29 -8.61 -1.59 15.24
N THR A 30 -8.09 -2.77 14.92
CA THR A 30 -7.55 -3.74 15.88
C THR A 30 -6.37 -3.13 16.62
N THR A 31 -5.38 -2.64 15.89
CA THR A 31 -4.17 -2.04 16.50
C THR A 31 -4.50 -0.80 17.34
N ALA A 32 -5.49 0.00 16.94
CA ALA A 32 -5.94 1.14 17.75
C ALA A 32 -6.60 0.71 19.08
N ARG A 33 -7.39 -0.37 19.06
CA ARG A 33 -8.04 -0.91 20.26
C ARG A 33 -7.04 -1.54 21.21
N ASP A 34 -6.10 -2.32 20.69
CA ASP A 34 -5.07 -2.95 21.51
C ASP A 34 -4.14 -1.91 22.15
N ARG A 35 -3.76 -0.86 21.41
CA ARG A 35 -3.02 0.28 22.00
C ARG A 35 -3.85 1.03 23.05
N ALA A 36 -5.14 1.23 22.83
CA ALA A 36 -5.99 1.85 23.84
C ALA A 36 -6.07 1.00 25.12
N ALA A 37 -6.10 -0.33 25.00
CA ALA A 37 -6.04 -1.23 26.14
C ALA A 37 -4.70 -1.14 26.88
N GLN A 38 -3.57 -1.04 26.15
CA GLN A 38 -2.26 -0.77 26.75
C GLN A 38 -2.24 0.56 27.50
N ASP A 39 -2.73 1.63 26.87
CA ASP A 39 -2.76 2.98 27.48
C ASP A 39 -3.60 2.97 28.78
N GLN A 40 -4.76 2.30 28.79
CA GLN A 40 -5.62 2.19 29.98
C GLN A 40 -4.98 1.42 31.14
N ARG A 41 -4.11 0.45 30.83
CA ARG A 41 -3.46 -0.41 31.83
C ARG A 41 -2.06 0.06 32.20
N SER A 42 -1.59 1.16 31.63
CA SER A 42 -0.29 1.75 31.95
C SER A 42 -0.12 2.14 33.42
N VAL A 43 -1.22 2.30 34.15
CA VAL A 43 -1.25 2.64 35.59
C VAL A 43 -1.42 1.40 36.49
N ASP A 44 -1.54 0.21 35.90
CA ASP A 44 -1.61 -1.03 36.66
C ASP A 44 -0.29 -1.27 37.42
N THR A 45 -0.39 -1.78 38.65
CA THR A 45 0.75 -2.03 39.54
C THR A 45 1.23 -3.48 39.51
N SER A 46 0.67 -4.33 38.64
CA SER A 46 1.16 -5.70 38.46
C SER A 46 2.66 -5.72 38.15
N GLU A 47 3.36 -6.72 38.68
CA GLU A 47 4.76 -6.96 38.37
C GLU A 47 4.96 -7.61 36.99
N TYR A 48 3.89 -8.14 36.38
CA TYR A 48 3.97 -8.87 35.12
C TYR A 48 3.61 -7.99 33.92
N ARG A 49 4.53 -7.92 32.97
CA ARG A 49 4.38 -7.17 31.72
C ARG A 49 3.17 -7.55 30.89
N PHE A 50 2.74 -8.79 31.03
CA PHE A 50 1.57 -9.35 30.37
C PHE A 50 0.27 -8.66 30.79
N ASP A 51 0.10 -8.39 32.08
CA ASP A 51 -1.15 -7.85 32.65
C ASP A 51 -1.42 -6.42 32.14
N HIS A 52 -0.36 -5.65 31.92
CA HIS A 52 -0.42 -4.32 31.32
C HIS A 52 -0.13 -4.33 29.81
N LEU A 53 -0.13 -5.51 29.17
CA LEU A 53 0.04 -5.72 27.73
C LEU A 53 1.33 -5.13 27.13
N SER A 54 2.32 -4.80 27.97
CA SER A 54 3.52 -4.08 27.55
C SER A 54 4.51 -4.95 26.76
N SER A 55 4.32 -6.26 26.76
CA SER A 55 5.10 -7.20 25.94
C SER A 55 4.55 -7.35 24.52
N PHE A 56 3.49 -6.65 24.15
CA PHE A 56 2.96 -6.66 22.79
C PHE A 56 3.32 -5.35 22.07
N ALA A 57 3.84 -5.43 20.85
CA ALA A 57 4.05 -4.26 20.01
C ALA A 57 3.22 -4.35 18.74
N MET A 58 2.39 -3.32 18.53
CA MET A 58 1.39 -3.29 17.47
C MET A 58 1.95 -2.71 16.18
N ILE A 59 1.80 -3.42 15.07
CA ILE A 59 2.07 -2.96 13.70
C ILE A 59 0.83 -3.14 12.83
N SER A 60 0.65 -2.26 11.84
CA SER A 60 -0.44 -2.41 10.87
C SER A 60 -0.02 -3.16 9.61
N GLY A 61 -0.98 -3.87 9.01
CA GLY A 61 -0.79 -4.63 7.79
C GLY A 61 -0.58 -3.78 6.53
N LEU A 62 0.33 -4.22 5.64
CA LEU A 62 0.69 -3.49 4.42
C LEU A 62 -0.38 -3.56 3.33
N MET A 63 -1.23 -4.59 3.28
CA MET A 63 -2.36 -4.59 2.34
C MET A 63 -3.29 -3.43 2.66
N HIS A 64 -3.59 -3.17 3.93
CA HIS A 64 -4.47 -2.07 4.27
C HIS A 64 -3.84 -0.67 4.07
N TYR A 65 -2.51 -0.54 4.21
CA TYR A 65 -1.79 0.66 3.77
C TYR A 65 -2.00 0.91 2.27
N ASN A 66 -1.80 -0.12 1.45
CA ASN A 66 -2.02 -0.05 0.02
C ASN A 66 -3.49 0.26 -0.31
N LEU A 67 -4.43 -0.40 0.35
CA LEU A 67 -5.88 -0.19 0.15
C LEU A 67 -6.27 1.26 0.46
N THR A 68 -5.74 1.80 1.56
CA THR A 68 -6.00 3.20 1.94
C THR A 68 -5.39 4.17 0.93
N PHE A 69 -4.21 3.85 0.40
CA PHE A 69 -3.57 4.70 -0.60
C PHE A 69 -4.28 4.61 -1.96
N ILE A 70 -4.76 3.43 -2.36
CA ILE A 70 -5.65 3.25 -3.51
C ILE A 70 -6.91 4.12 -3.35
N ASN A 71 -7.51 4.16 -2.16
CA ASN A 71 -8.66 5.00 -1.90
C ASN A 71 -8.31 6.51 -1.96
N ALA A 72 -7.12 6.89 -1.50
CA ALA A 72 -6.62 8.26 -1.63
C ALA A 72 -6.43 8.67 -3.10
N ILE A 73 -5.82 7.82 -3.91
CA ILE A 73 -5.69 8.00 -5.37
C ILE A 73 -7.09 8.10 -5.99
N GLY A 74 -7.94 7.12 -5.70
CA GLY A 74 -9.30 7.03 -6.20
C GLY A 74 -10.07 8.31 -5.92
N THR A 75 -10.12 8.75 -4.66
CA THR A 75 -10.86 9.96 -4.26
C THR A 75 -10.28 11.23 -4.88
N ASN A 76 -8.95 11.36 -4.93
CA ASN A 76 -8.32 12.56 -5.49
C ASN A 76 -8.50 12.66 -7.01
N PHE A 77 -8.41 11.54 -7.74
CA PHE A 77 -8.42 11.52 -9.21
C PHE A 77 -9.72 11.01 -9.82
N TRP A 78 -10.78 10.74 -9.05
CA TRP A 78 -12.04 10.23 -9.60
C TRP A 78 -12.66 11.17 -10.64
N GLY A 79 -12.46 12.47 -10.45
CA GLY A 79 -13.16 13.54 -11.16
C GLY A 79 -14.48 13.93 -10.49
N SER A 80 -15.06 15.05 -10.93
CA SER A 80 -16.42 15.47 -10.60
C SER A 80 -17.39 15.06 -11.72
N THR A 81 -18.70 15.04 -11.43
CA THR A 81 -19.73 14.88 -12.48
C THR A 81 -19.58 15.99 -13.53
N GLY A 82 -19.21 15.63 -14.76
CA GLY A 82 -18.94 16.57 -15.85
C GLY A 82 -17.47 16.98 -16.01
N SER A 83 -16.55 16.36 -15.28
CA SER A 83 -15.11 16.55 -15.47
C SER A 83 -14.67 16.17 -16.89
N GLU A 84 -14.34 17.18 -17.69
CA GLU A 84 -13.72 17.02 -19.02
C GLU A 84 -12.23 16.64 -18.92
N ASP A 85 -11.69 16.51 -17.71
CA ASP A 85 -10.28 16.15 -17.55
C ASP A 85 -10.00 14.71 -18.03
N PRO A 86 -9.01 14.53 -18.93
CA PRO A 86 -8.69 13.21 -19.49
C PRO A 86 -7.96 12.27 -18.52
N LEU A 87 -7.55 12.75 -17.34
CA LEU A 87 -6.92 11.94 -16.28
C LEU A 87 -7.91 11.59 -15.15
N SER A 88 -9.19 11.95 -15.29
CA SER A 88 -10.27 11.46 -14.43
C SER A 88 -10.34 9.94 -14.47
N LEU A 89 -10.19 9.28 -13.32
CA LEU A 89 -10.25 7.82 -13.21
C LEU A 89 -11.63 7.28 -13.58
N ALA A 90 -12.71 8.05 -13.39
CA ALA A 90 -14.03 7.67 -13.88
C ALA A 90 -14.06 7.64 -15.41
N ASN A 91 -13.50 8.64 -16.08
CA ASN A 91 -13.41 8.69 -17.54
C ASN A 91 -12.54 7.54 -18.07
N LEU A 92 -11.38 7.31 -17.46
CA LEU A 92 -10.49 6.22 -17.83
C LEU A 92 -11.11 4.83 -17.63
N ARG A 93 -11.91 4.66 -16.57
CA ARG A 93 -12.68 3.43 -16.35
C ARG A 93 -13.72 3.25 -17.45
N ASP A 94 -14.45 4.31 -17.83
CA ASP A 94 -15.54 4.24 -18.80
C ASP A 94 -15.06 3.90 -20.22
N LEU A 95 -13.79 4.18 -20.53
CA LEU A 95 -13.11 3.71 -21.75
C LEU A 95 -12.89 2.18 -21.77
N LEU A 96 -12.91 1.53 -20.60
CA LEU A 96 -12.56 0.11 -20.43
C LEU A 96 -13.80 -0.73 -20.12
N HIS A 97 -14.28 -1.48 -21.13
CA HIS A 97 -15.52 -2.26 -21.02
C HIS A 97 -15.49 -3.34 -19.92
N ASN A 98 -14.29 -3.80 -19.54
CA ASN A 98 -14.04 -4.86 -18.56
C ASN A 98 -13.70 -4.33 -17.15
N ARG A 99 -13.83 -3.02 -16.90
CA ARG A 99 -13.48 -2.38 -15.60
C ARG A 99 -14.66 -1.62 -14.96
N GLN A 100 -15.88 -1.89 -15.40
CA GLN A 100 -17.08 -1.16 -14.94
C GLN A 100 -17.41 -1.39 -13.45
N ASP A 101 -16.81 -2.41 -12.84
CA ASP A 101 -16.90 -2.74 -11.42
C ASP A 101 -16.03 -1.83 -10.52
N ILE A 102 -15.08 -1.09 -11.10
CA ILE A 102 -14.23 -0.14 -10.37
C ILE A 102 -15.07 1.05 -9.91
N GLN A 103 -15.10 1.27 -8.59
CA GLN A 103 -15.85 2.36 -7.94
C GLN A 103 -15.27 2.72 -6.57
N LEU A 104 -15.52 3.95 -6.11
CA LEU A 104 -15.05 4.44 -4.80
C LEU A 104 -15.78 3.83 -3.60
N ARG A 105 -17.06 3.47 -3.77
CA ARG A 105 -17.90 3.01 -2.64
C ARG A 105 -17.39 1.70 -2.03
N LYS A 106 -16.88 0.80 -2.88
CA LYS A 106 -16.33 -0.50 -2.49
C LYS A 106 -15.06 -0.73 -3.29
N VAL A 107 -13.93 -0.46 -2.67
CA VAL A 107 -12.61 -0.65 -3.28
C VAL A 107 -12.25 -2.13 -3.24
N ASP A 108 -12.34 -2.81 -4.39
CA ASP A 108 -11.75 -4.13 -4.59
C ASP A 108 -10.23 -4.01 -4.76
N TYR A 109 -9.47 -4.56 -3.82
CA TYR A 109 -8.02 -4.40 -3.78
C TYR A 109 -7.33 -4.83 -5.08
N TYR A 110 -7.64 -6.02 -5.57
CA TYR A 110 -6.98 -6.57 -6.77
C TYR A 110 -7.49 -5.92 -8.06
N GLY A 111 -8.80 -5.66 -8.17
CA GLY A 111 -9.38 -4.94 -9.30
C GLY A 111 -8.76 -3.56 -9.48
N TRP A 112 -8.64 -2.79 -8.40
CA TRP A 112 -8.03 -1.46 -8.43
C TRP A 112 -6.53 -1.49 -8.74
N ILE A 113 -5.75 -2.42 -8.17
CA ILE A 113 -4.33 -2.56 -8.51
C ILE A 113 -4.17 -2.81 -10.00
N ARG A 114 -4.96 -3.73 -10.58
CA ARG A 114 -4.88 -4.04 -12.01
C ARG A 114 -5.30 -2.85 -12.87
N PHE A 115 -6.34 -2.12 -12.48
CA PHE A 115 -6.76 -0.92 -13.20
C PHE A 115 -5.67 0.16 -13.19
N LEU A 116 -5.11 0.48 -12.03
CA LEU A 116 -4.05 1.47 -11.90
C LEU A 116 -2.76 1.03 -12.61
N ASP A 117 -2.43 -0.27 -12.63
CA ASP A 117 -1.30 -0.81 -13.39
C ASP A 117 -1.46 -0.58 -14.90
N ALA A 118 -2.67 -0.81 -15.45
CA ALA A 118 -2.95 -0.52 -16.86
C ALA A 118 -2.83 0.98 -17.18
N VAL A 119 -3.33 1.85 -16.29
CA VAL A 119 -3.19 3.31 -16.41
C VAL A 119 -1.72 3.72 -16.40
N LEU A 120 -0.92 3.21 -15.45
CA LEU A 120 0.50 3.50 -15.38
C LEU A 120 1.25 3.01 -16.62
N ALA A 121 0.98 1.80 -17.08
CA ALA A 121 1.61 1.26 -18.29
C ALA A 121 1.32 2.13 -19.52
N ALA A 122 0.08 2.58 -19.70
CA ALA A 122 -0.29 3.49 -20.77
C ALA A 122 0.38 4.87 -20.64
N LEU A 123 0.48 5.41 -19.42
CA LEU A 123 1.21 6.66 -19.15
C LEU A 123 2.71 6.54 -19.44
N ILE A 124 3.35 5.41 -19.09
CA ILE A 124 4.76 5.13 -19.42
C ILE A 124 4.97 5.09 -20.93
N LEU A 125 4.08 4.40 -21.65
CA LEU A 125 4.14 4.34 -23.11
C LEU A 125 3.93 5.72 -23.75
N ARG A 126 3.02 6.53 -23.20
CA ARG A 126 2.81 7.90 -23.66
C ARG A 126 4.04 8.78 -23.40
N ALA A 127 4.62 8.70 -22.20
CA ALA A 127 5.87 9.39 -21.87
C ALA A 127 7.03 8.97 -22.80
N SER A 128 7.15 7.68 -23.09
CA SER A 128 8.09 7.12 -24.06
C SER A 128 7.89 7.74 -25.45
N ALA A 129 6.64 7.85 -25.90
CA ALA A 129 6.30 8.47 -27.18
C ALA A 129 6.75 9.94 -27.26
N VAL A 130 6.54 10.71 -26.20
CA VAL A 130 6.97 12.11 -26.12
C VAL A 130 8.50 12.23 -26.16
N VAL A 131 9.22 11.42 -25.38
CA VAL A 131 10.70 11.41 -25.37
C VAL A 131 11.27 11.07 -26.76
N HIS A 132 10.56 10.28 -27.55
CA HIS A 132 10.94 9.93 -28.92
C HIS A 132 10.40 10.88 -30.01
N GLY A 133 10.04 12.12 -29.67
CA GLY A 133 9.58 13.12 -30.65
C GLY A 133 8.09 13.04 -30.93
N ASN A 134 7.30 12.68 -29.93
CA ASN A 134 5.83 12.66 -29.95
C ASN A 134 5.24 11.67 -30.98
N VAL A 135 5.75 10.44 -30.98
CA VAL A 135 5.27 9.36 -31.86
C VAL A 135 3.77 9.10 -31.62
N SER A 136 2.98 9.07 -32.70
CA SER A 136 1.52 9.08 -32.63
C SER A 136 0.83 7.71 -32.63
N SER A 137 1.57 6.60 -32.80
CA SER A 137 0.97 5.26 -32.81
C SER A 137 1.77 4.24 -32.01
N PHE A 138 1.06 3.27 -31.45
CA PHE A 138 1.65 2.19 -30.65
C PHE A 138 2.59 1.30 -31.50
N GLU A 139 2.24 1.03 -32.75
CA GLU A 139 3.07 0.23 -33.66
C GLU A 139 4.41 0.91 -33.96
N ALA A 140 4.43 2.25 -34.01
CA ALA A 140 5.64 3.01 -34.24
C ALA A 140 6.58 2.98 -33.03
N LEU A 141 6.06 2.82 -31.80
CA LEU A 141 6.88 2.55 -30.61
C LEU A 141 7.47 1.13 -30.61
N VAL A 142 6.69 0.14 -31.07
CA VAL A 142 7.09 -1.28 -31.07
C VAL A 142 8.14 -1.60 -32.15
N LYS A 143 8.15 -0.89 -33.28
CA LYS A 143 9.04 -1.18 -34.42
C LYS A 143 10.53 -0.89 -34.21
N LYS A 144 10.96 -0.33 -33.07
CA LYS A 144 12.38 -0.19 -32.71
C LYS A 144 12.81 -1.38 -31.85
N SER A 145 13.31 -2.44 -32.47
CA SER A 145 13.47 -3.75 -31.82
C SER A 145 14.89 -4.16 -31.43
N ASP A 146 15.84 -3.23 -31.28
CA ASP A 146 17.20 -3.55 -30.79
C ASP A 146 17.62 -2.63 -29.62
N TYR A 147 16.87 -2.64 -28.51
CA TYR A 147 17.31 -1.95 -27.29
C TYR A 147 18.14 -2.88 -26.42
N SER A 148 19.34 -2.45 -26.04
CA SER A 148 20.09 -3.09 -24.96
C SER A 148 19.43 -2.81 -23.60
N ILE A 149 19.81 -3.58 -22.57
CA ILE A 149 19.38 -3.30 -21.19
C ILE A 149 19.77 -1.87 -20.77
N GLU A 150 20.96 -1.42 -21.19
CA GLU A 150 21.44 -0.07 -20.89
C GLU A 150 20.59 1.00 -21.58
N ASP A 151 20.18 0.77 -22.83
CA ASP A 151 19.27 1.68 -23.54
C ASP A 151 17.92 1.77 -22.83
N LEU A 152 17.36 0.65 -22.38
CA LEU A 152 16.11 0.61 -21.63
C LEU A 152 16.22 1.34 -20.29
N LEU A 153 17.35 1.18 -19.58
CA LEU A 153 17.60 1.88 -18.32
C LEU A 153 17.76 3.38 -18.53
N ASN A 154 18.49 3.80 -19.57
CA ASN A 154 18.65 5.20 -19.93
C ASN A 154 17.33 5.83 -20.36
N HIS A 155 16.52 5.10 -21.14
CA HIS A 155 15.18 5.54 -21.53
C HIS A 155 14.25 5.68 -20.32
N SER A 156 14.30 4.71 -19.40
CA SER A 156 13.53 4.77 -18.15
C SER A 156 13.93 5.96 -17.29
N ARG A 157 15.24 6.28 -17.21
CA ARG A 157 15.74 7.48 -16.53
C ARG A 157 15.20 8.75 -17.19
N SER A 158 15.23 8.83 -18.52
CA SER A 158 14.66 9.97 -19.26
C SER A 158 13.17 10.17 -18.97
N ILE A 159 12.38 9.08 -18.93
CA ILE A 159 10.96 9.13 -18.54
C ILE A 159 10.80 9.62 -17.10
N VAL A 160 11.59 9.07 -16.17
CA VAL A 160 11.51 9.46 -14.77
C VAL A 160 11.88 10.92 -14.58
N ASP A 161 13.01 11.35 -15.13
CA ASP A 161 13.50 12.73 -15.00
C ASP A 161 12.55 13.75 -15.65
N ALA A 162 11.84 13.36 -16.71
CA ALA A 162 10.89 14.23 -17.40
C ALA A 162 9.47 14.22 -16.80
N PHE A 163 8.99 13.09 -16.27
CA PHE A 163 7.56 12.89 -15.95
C PHE A 163 7.27 12.25 -14.59
N ALA A 164 8.21 11.48 -13.99
CA ALA A 164 7.97 10.78 -12.74
C ALA A 164 8.70 11.43 -11.56
N ILE A 165 7.93 12.11 -10.69
CA ILE A 165 8.37 12.66 -9.40
C ILE A 165 9.62 13.54 -9.50
N GLN A 166 9.38 14.69 -10.09
CA GLN A 166 9.76 15.92 -9.44
C GLN A 166 8.45 16.67 -9.25
N SER A 167 8.08 17.02 -8.02
CA SER A 167 7.03 18.04 -7.86
C SER A 167 7.42 19.25 -8.72
N PRO A 168 6.46 20.08 -9.17
CA PRO A 168 6.75 21.35 -9.83
C PRO A 168 7.93 22.08 -9.15
N ASN A 169 8.04 21.98 -7.83
CA ASN A 169 9.13 22.53 -7.02
C ASN A 169 10.56 22.04 -7.37
N ARG A 170 10.82 20.79 -7.80
CA ARG A 170 12.20 20.36 -8.13
C ARG A 170 12.57 20.74 -9.58
N LEU A 171 11.62 20.70 -10.53
CA LEU A 171 11.80 21.28 -11.86
C LEU A 171 11.96 22.81 -11.81
N GLU A 172 11.25 23.48 -10.90
CA GLU A 172 11.42 24.90 -10.59
C GLU A 172 12.74 25.17 -9.87
N ALA A 173 13.13 24.34 -8.89
CA ALA A 173 14.38 24.52 -8.13
C ALA A 173 15.64 24.28 -8.95
N ILE A 174 15.60 23.40 -9.96
CA ILE A 174 16.70 23.22 -10.92
C ILE A 174 16.59 24.18 -12.12
N GLY A 175 15.60 25.07 -12.13
CA GLY A 175 15.35 26.05 -13.20
C GLY A 175 14.96 25.43 -14.54
N SER A 176 14.56 24.16 -14.56
CA SER A 176 14.22 23.44 -15.80
C SER A 176 12.86 23.86 -16.34
N LYS A 177 11.83 24.01 -15.50
CA LYS A 177 10.49 24.42 -15.93
C LYS A 177 9.55 24.76 -14.76
N LYS A 178 8.69 25.76 -14.95
CA LYS A 178 7.51 26.00 -14.09
C LYS A 178 6.31 25.27 -14.70
N ILE A 179 5.66 24.40 -13.94
CA ILE A 179 4.47 23.68 -14.40
C ILE A 179 3.24 24.45 -13.90
N ALA A 180 2.38 24.88 -14.84
CA ALA A 180 1.09 25.43 -14.47
C ALA A 180 0.22 24.30 -13.88
N GLY A 181 -0.43 24.56 -12.73
CA GLY A 181 -1.40 23.62 -12.17
C GLY A 181 -2.67 23.55 -13.03
N ASN A 182 -3.46 22.47 -12.84
CA ASN A 182 -4.74 22.25 -13.51
C ASN A 182 -4.63 22.25 -15.04
N THR A 183 -3.62 21.57 -15.55
CA THR A 183 -3.44 21.25 -16.97
C THR A 183 -3.42 19.75 -17.17
N VAL A 184 -3.67 19.28 -18.40
CA VAL A 184 -3.58 17.86 -18.75
C VAL A 184 -2.24 17.28 -18.31
N THR A 185 -1.14 17.97 -18.61
CA THR A 185 0.20 17.47 -18.28
C THR A 185 0.49 17.52 -16.78
N SER A 186 0.12 18.57 -16.07
CA SER A 186 0.35 18.64 -14.61
C SER A 186 -0.46 17.56 -13.88
N ASN A 187 -1.72 17.37 -14.26
CA ASN A 187 -2.58 16.32 -13.72
C ASN A 187 -2.05 14.92 -14.01
N ALA A 188 -1.52 14.69 -15.22
CA ALA A 188 -0.89 13.42 -15.58
C ALA A 188 0.38 13.14 -14.76
N ILE A 189 1.22 14.15 -14.50
CA ILE A 189 2.42 14.01 -13.67
C ILE A 189 2.02 13.64 -12.23
N LEU A 190 1.00 14.29 -11.67
CA LEU A 190 0.49 13.97 -10.34
C LEU A 190 -0.06 12.54 -10.28
N LEU A 191 -0.88 12.13 -11.26
CA LEU A 191 -1.43 10.77 -11.31
C LEU A 191 -0.31 9.73 -11.45
N PHE A 192 0.64 9.97 -12.37
CA PHE A 192 1.81 9.11 -12.57
C PHE A 192 2.59 8.93 -11.27
N ASN A 193 2.91 10.03 -10.57
CA ASN A 193 3.63 10.02 -9.30
C ASN A 193 2.92 9.17 -8.23
N ASN A 194 1.61 9.36 -8.10
CA ASN A 194 0.81 8.63 -7.13
C ASN A 194 0.83 7.12 -7.44
N ILE A 195 0.52 6.73 -8.68
CA ILE A 195 0.47 5.31 -9.06
C ILE A 195 1.86 4.66 -9.00
N ILE A 196 2.93 5.34 -9.44
CA ILE A 196 4.26 4.74 -9.39
C ILE A 196 4.76 4.53 -7.95
N SER A 197 4.36 5.38 -7.00
CA SER A 197 4.66 5.15 -5.58
C SER A 197 3.94 3.92 -5.01
N LEU A 198 2.71 3.64 -5.48
CA LEU A 198 1.98 2.40 -5.18
C LEU A 198 2.68 1.19 -5.78
N MET A 199 3.12 1.25 -7.04
CA MET A 199 3.85 0.16 -7.67
C MET A 199 5.22 -0.07 -7.03
N GLU A 200 5.88 0.98 -6.53
CA GLU A 200 7.11 0.86 -5.74
C GLU A 200 6.85 0.15 -4.40
N MET A 201 5.75 0.46 -3.71
CA MET A 201 5.34 -0.29 -2.51
C MET A 201 5.09 -1.77 -2.82
N GLN A 202 4.35 -2.08 -3.88
CA GLN A 202 4.10 -3.46 -4.33
C GLN A 202 5.40 -4.20 -4.66
N SER A 203 6.31 -3.53 -5.37
CA SER A 203 7.64 -4.06 -5.69
C SER A 203 8.47 -4.31 -4.43
N ALA A 204 8.48 -3.37 -3.48
CA ALA A 204 9.20 -3.50 -2.22
C ALA A 204 8.67 -4.66 -1.37
N ILE A 205 7.34 -4.82 -1.31
CA ILE A 205 6.68 -5.95 -0.65
C ILE A 205 7.09 -7.26 -1.31
N LYS A 206 6.94 -7.36 -2.64
CA LYS A 206 7.23 -8.58 -3.41
C LYS A 206 8.65 -9.09 -3.19
N HIS A 207 9.61 -8.17 -3.08
CA HIS A 207 11.03 -8.49 -2.86
C HIS A 207 11.42 -8.56 -1.38
N GLY A 208 10.51 -8.30 -0.44
CA GLY A 208 10.78 -8.31 1.00
C GLY A 208 11.80 -7.25 1.42
N HIS A 209 11.68 -6.02 0.92
CA HIS A 209 12.60 -4.92 1.22
C HIS A 209 12.02 -3.93 2.25
N PRO A 210 12.22 -4.16 3.57
CA PRO A 210 11.67 -3.31 4.62
C PRO A 210 12.14 -1.85 4.51
N GLY A 211 13.40 -1.61 4.11
CA GLY A 211 13.91 -0.26 3.92
C GLY A 211 13.20 0.53 2.83
N ARG A 212 12.78 -0.12 1.73
CA ARG A 212 12.00 0.51 0.65
C ARG A 212 10.57 0.78 1.12
N ILE A 213 9.95 -0.18 1.82
CA ILE A 213 8.62 -0.02 2.44
C ILE A 213 8.60 1.22 3.35
N MET A 214 9.57 1.35 4.26
CA MET A 214 9.63 2.49 5.18
C MET A 214 9.82 3.83 4.48
N ARG A 215 10.59 3.88 3.37
CA ARG A 215 10.73 5.11 2.57
C ARG A 215 9.41 5.52 1.94
N ILE A 216 8.64 4.57 1.41
CA ILE A 216 7.33 4.87 0.85
C ILE A 216 6.34 5.28 1.93
N LEU A 217 6.35 4.66 3.11
CA LEU A 217 5.50 5.11 4.22
C LEU A 217 5.83 6.55 4.66
N LYS A 218 7.12 6.94 4.68
CA LYS A 218 7.53 8.34 4.92
C LYS A 218 6.98 9.28 3.84
N LEU A 219 6.97 8.86 2.58
CA LEU A 219 6.39 9.62 1.46
C LEU A 219 4.86 9.73 1.59
N TRP A 220 4.18 8.64 1.93
CA TRP A 220 2.72 8.57 2.01
C TRP A 220 2.14 9.24 3.23
N LEU A 221 2.90 9.41 4.32
CA LEU A 221 2.42 10.08 5.52
C LEU A 221 1.73 11.44 5.25
N PRO A 222 2.37 12.44 4.62
CA PRO A 222 1.70 13.69 4.24
C PRO A 222 0.54 13.45 3.27
N MET A 223 0.68 12.51 2.34
CA MET A 223 -0.35 12.25 1.34
C MET A 223 -1.64 11.69 1.96
N PHE A 224 -1.53 10.76 2.92
CA PHE A 224 -2.66 10.27 3.70
C PHE A 224 -3.34 11.40 4.45
N TYR A 225 -2.57 12.33 5.01
CA TYR A 225 -3.12 13.45 5.75
C TYR A 225 -3.88 14.42 4.84
N ALA A 226 -3.32 14.75 3.66
CA ALA A 226 -3.98 15.59 2.67
C ALA A 226 -5.28 14.95 2.13
N ALA A 227 -5.25 13.63 1.88
CA ALA A 227 -6.39 12.87 1.40
C ALA A 227 -7.46 12.57 2.48
N GLY A 228 -7.36 13.14 3.68
CA GLY A 228 -8.29 12.90 4.79
C GLY A 228 -8.21 11.50 5.40
N SER A 229 -7.21 10.70 5.03
CA SER A 229 -6.93 9.36 5.57
C SER A 229 -6.18 9.43 6.91
N TYR A 230 -6.69 10.25 7.84
CA TYR A 230 -6.04 10.55 9.12
C TYR A 230 -5.72 9.31 9.96
N ASN A 231 -6.51 8.26 9.81
CA ASN A 231 -6.31 6.99 10.51
C ASN A 231 -4.97 6.34 10.15
N TYR A 232 -4.65 6.25 8.86
CA TYR A 232 -3.39 5.70 8.38
C TYR A 232 -2.25 6.72 8.43
N ALA A 233 -2.53 8.02 8.38
CA ALA A 233 -1.52 9.03 8.70
C ALA A 233 -1.04 8.87 10.16
N ASN A 234 -1.96 8.76 11.13
CA ASN A 234 -1.62 8.53 12.53
C ASN A 234 -0.91 7.18 12.74
N GLU A 235 -1.37 6.12 12.09
CA GLU A 235 -0.72 4.81 12.17
C GLU A 235 0.71 4.84 11.62
N THR A 236 0.94 5.59 10.54
CA THR A 236 2.28 5.79 9.99
C THR A 236 3.17 6.58 10.94
N MET A 237 2.67 7.66 11.54
CA MET A 237 3.44 8.41 12.54
C MET A 237 3.80 7.53 13.74
N GLU A 238 2.86 6.71 14.21
CA GLU A 238 3.07 5.78 15.32
C GLU A 238 4.17 4.75 14.99
N LEU A 239 4.10 4.10 13.82
CA LEU A 239 5.11 3.15 13.36
C LEU A 239 6.50 3.80 13.21
N LEU A 240 6.55 5.00 12.63
CA LEU A 240 7.79 5.75 12.45
C LEU A 240 8.37 6.17 13.79
N HIS A 241 7.57 6.71 14.70
CA HIS A 241 8.03 7.09 16.04
C HIS A 241 8.57 5.88 16.79
N ASN A 242 7.82 4.77 16.77
CA ASN A 242 8.22 3.56 17.47
C ASN A 242 9.54 2.99 16.91
N SER A 243 9.66 2.88 15.59
CA SER A 243 10.88 2.34 14.97
C SER A 243 12.11 3.26 15.10
N GLU A 244 11.91 4.58 15.07
CA GLU A 244 12.99 5.56 15.14
C GLU A 244 13.40 5.89 16.58
N HIS A 245 12.50 5.79 17.56
CA HIS A 245 12.73 6.29 18.92
C HIS A 245 12.42 5.31 20.05
N ASP A 246 11.30 4.60 20.01
CA ASP A 246 10.84 3.83 21.19
C ASP A 246 11.37 2.39 21.23
N TRP A 247 11.51 1.74 20.08
CA TRP A 247 11.89 0.33 19.99
C TRP A 247 13.41 0.13 19.94
N PRO A 248 13.93 -0.93 20.60
CA PRO A 248 15.30 -1.37 20.39
C PRO A 248 15.54 -1.61 18.89
N LYS A 249 16.64 -1.10 18.35
CA LYS A 249 16.91 -1.16 16.89
C LYS A 249 16.87 -2.58 16.29
N PRO A 250 17.40 -3.61 16.96
CA PRO A 250 17.25 -4.99 16.47
C PRO A 250 15.78 -5.44 16.40
N TYR A 251 14.97 -5.05 17.38
CA TYR A 251 13.54 -5.35 17.39
C TYR A 251 12.80 -4.58 16.30
N ALA A 252 13.05 -3.28 16.15
CA ALA A 252 12.42 -2.46 15.09
C ALA A 252 12.66 -3.06 13.69
N SER A 253 13.90 -3.48 13.40
CA SER A 253 14.22 -4.17 12.14
C SER A 253 13.42 -5.46 11.95
N THR A 254 13.27 -6.24 13.02
CA THR A 254 12.51 -7.50 13.01
C THR A 254 11.02 -7.24 12.82
N ALA A 255 10.43 -6.29 13.55
CA ALA A 255 9.03 -5.93 13.46
C ALA A 255 8.63 -5.44 12.06
N ILE A 256 9.44 -4.55 11.46
CA ILE A 256 9.21 -4.06 10.10
C ILE A 256 9.35 -5.20 9.08
N SER A 257 10.33 -6.08 9.26
CA SER A 257 10.48 -7.27 8.40
C SER A 257 9.28 -8.21 8.52
N GLY A 258 8.66 -8.30 9.71
CA GLY A 258 7.45 -9.08 9.97
C GLY A 258 6.17 -8.54 9.30
N MET A 259 6.21 -7.34 8.72
CA MET A 259 5.10 -6.81 7.91
C MET A 259 4.93 -7.55 6.57
N VAL A 260 5.93 -8.33 6.16
CA VAL A 260 5.90 -9.21 4.98
C VAL A 260 6.22 -10.65 5.37
N VAL A 261 5.72 -11.59 4.58
CA VAL A 261 5.97 -13.02 4.73
C VAL A 261 6.27 -13.64 3.38
N ASN A 262 7.18 -14.62 3.35
CA ASN A 262 7.47 -15.43 2.16
C ASN A 262 7.08 -16.89 2.42
N PRO A 263 5.81 -17.28 2.22
CA PRO A 263 5.33 -18.61 2.60
C PRO A 263 6.01 -19.75 1.85
N ARG A 264 6.59 -19.47 0.67
CA ARG A 264 7.20 -20.50 -0.20
C ARG A 264 8.72 -20.44 -0.25
N GLY A 265 9.34 -19.46 0.41
CA GLY A 265 10.79 -19.21 0.35
C GLY A 265 11.33 -18.85 -1.04
N ARG A 266 10.48 -18.49 -2.01
CA ARG A 266 10.89 -18.20 -3.40
C ARG A 266 11.34 -16.76 -3.55
N LYS A 267 12.28 -16.50 -4.45
CA LYS A 267 12.73 -15.13 -4.77
C LYS A 267 11.54 -14.32 -5.31
N ALA A 268 11.36 -13.10 -4.79
CA ALA A 268 10.30 -12.18 -5.21
C ALA A 268 8.86 -12.75 -5.07
N ASP A 269 8.62 -13.54 -4.02
CA ASP A 269 7.31 -14.15 -3.70
C ASP A 269 6.82 -13.75 -2.29
N CYS A 270 7.38 -12.65 -1.74
CA CYS A 270 6.90 -12.09 -0.48
C CYS A 270 5.51 -11.45 -0.66
N LYS A 271 4.70 -11.50 0.38
CA LYS A 271 3.35 -10.93 0.44
C LYS A 271 3.18 -10.11 1.73
N PRO A 272 2.24 -9.15 1.78
CA PRO A 272 1.82 -8.54 3.02
C PRO A 272 1.40 -9.61 4.04
N THR A 273 1.85 -9.49 5.27
CA THR A 273 1.51 -10.47 6.33
C THR A 273 0.01 -10.47 6.63
N ASP A 274 -0.68 -9.33 6.55
CA ASP A 274 -2.14 -9.26 6.71
C ASP A 274 -2.91 -10.03 5.62
N ILE A 275 -2.41 -10.11 4.38
CA ILE A 275 -3.01 -11.00 3.36
C ILE A 275 -2.87 -12.47 3.76
N ARG A 276 -1.75 -12.84 4.39
CA ARG A 276 -1.59 -14.21 4.89
C ARG A 276 -2.57 -14.49 6.03
N VAL A 277 -2.79 -13.53 6.93
CA VAL A 277 -3.79 -13.61 8.00
C VAL A 277 -5.20 -13.72 7.42
N GLU A 278 -5.54 -12.95 6.39
CA GLU A 278 -6.84 -13.04 5.70
C GLU A 278 -7.11 -14.46 5.16
N HIS A 279 -6.12 -15.05 4.46
CA HIS A 279 -6.25 -16.44 3.99
C HIS A 279 -6.39 -17.46 5.14
N LEU A 280 -5.74 -17.21 6.29
CA LEU A 280 -5.90 -18.07 7.47
C LEU A 280 -7.30 -17.91 8.08
N ASN A 281 -7.81 -16.69 8.15
CA ASN A 281 -9.16 -16.41 8.64
C ASN A 281 -10.22 -17.08 7.78
N ASP A 282 -10.08 -17.05 6.45
CA ASP A 282 -11.04 -17.70 5.56
C ASP A 282 -11.03 -19.22 5.74
N ARG A 283 -9.85 -19.83 5.91
CA ARG A 283 -9.77 -21.26 6.26
C ARG A 283 -10.37 -21.58 7.61
N VAL A 284 -10.16 -20.73 8.63
CA VAL A 284 -10.82 -20.90 9.92
C VAL A 284 -12.33 -20.90 9.71
N LYS A 285 -12.88 -19.91 8.99
CA LYS A 285 -14.32 -19.85 8.69
C LYS A 285 -14.80 -21.12 7.97
N GLU A 286 -14.09 -21.61 6.96
CA GLU A 286 -14.46 -22.85 6.24
C GLU A 286 -14.62 -24.06 7.18
N HIS A 287 -13.85 -24.12 8.28
CA HIS A 287 -13.88 -25.22 9.24
C HIS A 287 -14.75 -24.94 10.47
N THR A 288 -15.21 -23.70 10.63
CA THR A 288 -16.00 -23.27 11.78
C THR A 288 -17.34 -22.65 11.40
N ASP A 289 -17.78 -22.76 10.14
CA ASP A 289 -19.08 -22.28 9.70
C ASP A 289 -20.20 -23.28 10.07
N GLY A 290 -21.43 -22.77 10.24
CA GLY A 290 -22.63 -23.56 10.53
C GLY A 290 -23.08 -23.58 12.00
N SER A 291 -24.11 -24.38 12.28
CA SER A 291 -24.85 -24.38 13.56
C SER A 291 -24.06 -24.81 14.80
N ASN A 292 -22.84 -25.33 14.61
CA ASN A 292 -21.95 -25.78 15.68
C ASN A 292 -20.74 -24.86 15.91
N ALA A 293 -20.71 -23.69 15.26
CA ALA A 293 -19.71 -22.66 15.50
C ALA A 293 -19.79 -22.19 16.96
N SER A 294 -18.76 -22.47 17.75
CA SER A 294 -18.64 -22.00 19.13
C SER A 294 -17.23 -21.49 19.42
N PRO A 295 -17.04 -20.61 20.42
CA PRO A 295 -15.71 -20.18 20.84
C PRO A 295 -14.76 -21.34 21.13
N ALA A 296 -15.23 -22.41 21.79
CA ALA A 296 -14.44 -23.60 22.07
C ALA A 296 -13.94 -24.32 20.79
N VAL A 297 -14.73 -24.29 19.71
CA VAL A 297 -14.31 -24.84 18.41
C VAL A 297 -13.21 -23.97 17.78
N LEU A 298 -13.34 -22.64 17.88
CA LEU A 298 -12.31 -21.70 17.41
C LEU A 298 -11.00 -21.87 18.18
N GLU A 299 -11.05 -21.95 19.51
CA GLU A 299 -9.88 -22.17 20.38
C GLU A 299 -9.14 -23.47 20.04
N LYS A 300 -9.88 -24.52 19.68
CA LYS A 300 -9.28 -25.79 19.27
C LYS A 300 -8.64 -25.73 17.88
N ILE A 301 -9.29 -25.05 16.92
CA ILE A 301 -8.89 -25.09 15.51
C ILE A 301 -7.80 -24.07 15.18
N THR A 302 -7.89 -22.86 15.75
CA THR A 302 -7.01 -21.74 15.39
C THR A 302 -5.52 -21.99 15.67
N PRO A 303 -5.08 -22.61 16.79
CA PRO A 303 -3.66 -22.90 17.02
C PRO A 303 -3.11 -23.98 16.07
N ALA A 304 -3.97 -24.92 15.66
CA ALA A 304 -3.57 -26.04 14.79
C ALA A 304 -3.66 -25.72 13.29
N MET A 305 -4.33 -24.64 12.89
CA MET A 305 -4.65 -24.33 11.49
C MET A 305 -3.43 -24.28 10.58
N GLY A 306 -2.30 -23.78 11.07
CA GLY A 306 -1.03 -23.75 10.31
C GLY A 306 -0.56 -25.16 9.93
N HIS A 307 -0.55 -26.08 10.89
CA HIS A 307 -0.16 -27.48 10.67
C HIS A 307 -1.20 -28.23 9.84
N VAL A 308 -2.50 -28.05 10.13
CA VAL A 308 -3.58 -28.66 9.35
C VAL A 308 -3.46 -28.24 7.87
N GLN A 309 -3.16 -26.97 7.61
CA GLN A 309 -2.90 -26.49 6.26
C GLN A 309 -1.71 -27.21 5.62
N GLU A 310 -0.57 -27.25 6.30
CA GLU A 310 0.65 -27.87 5.78
C GLU A 310 0.42 -29.34 5.42
N TYR A 311 -0.15 -30.12 6.33
CA TYR A 311 -0.50 -31.52 6.08
C TYR A 311 -1.50 -31.69 4.94
N THR A 312 -2.50 -30.81 4.85
CA THR A 312 -3.49 -30.86 3.77
C THR A 312 -2.84 -30.55 2.41
N ASP A 313 -2.01 -29.51 2.35
CA ASP A 313 -1.33 -29.10 1.12
C ASP A 313 -0.33 -30.20 0.66
N LEU A 314 0.43 -30.82 1.58
CA LEU A 314 1.30 -31.97 1.31
C LEU A 314 0.54 -33.20 0.82
N LEU A 315 -0.58 -33.55 1.47
CA LEU A 315 -1.40 -34.69 1.07
C LEU A 315 -1.94 -34.53 -0.36
N PHE A 316 -2.39 -33.33 -0.73
CA PHE A 316 -2.84 -33.07 -2.11
C PHE A 316 -1.69 -33.19 -3.13
N GLU A 317 -0.49 -32.73 -2.77
CA GLU A 317 0.71 -32.87 -3.59
C GLU A 317 1.10 -34.34 -3.78
N ASP A 318 1.17 -35.12 -2.70
CA ASP A 318 1.52 -36.55 -2.71
C ASP A 318 0.52 -37.39 -3.51
N LEU A 319 -0.77 -37.05 -3.44
CA LEU A 319 -1.82 -37.73 -4.21
C LEU A 319 -1.81 -37.36 -5.70
N GLY A 320 -0.93 -36.46 -6.14
CA GLY A 320 -0.92 -35.95 -7.52
C GLY A 320 -2.22 -35.22 -7.89
N VAL A 321 -3.02 -34.85 -6.89
CA VAL A 321 -4.21 -34.03 -7.06
C VAL A 321 -3.72 -32.59 -7.15
N GLU A 322 -3.16 -32.24 -8.31
CA GLU A 322 -3.02 -30.83 -8.66
C GLU A 322 -4.42 -30.23 -8.47
N ARG A 323 -4.55 -29.26 -7.56
CA ARG A 323 -5.81 -28.53 -7.39
C ARG A 323 -6.14 -27.93 -8.76
N GLN A 324 -7.06 -28.55 -9.50
CA GLN A 324 -7.30 -28.37 -10.94
C GLN A 324 -7.61 -26.94 -11.39
N ASN A 325 -7.67 -25.97 -10.47
CA ASN A 325 -8.09 -24.59 -10.72
C ASN A 325 -7.20 -23.52 -10.05
N GLN A 326 -5.99 -23.83 -9.55
CA GLN A 326 -5.18 -22.84 -8.80
C GLN A 326 -4.18 -22.00 -9.62
N LYS A 327 -3.95 -22.31 -10.90
CA LYS A 327 -3.19 -21.39 -11.77
C LYS A 327 -4.19 -20.38 -12.34
N HIS A 328 -4.41 -19.27 -11.63
CA HIS A 328 -5.05 -18.11 -12.24
C HIS A 328 -4.22 -17.74 -13.48
N SER A 329 -4.80 -17.93 -14.67
CA SER A 329 -4.16 -17.48 -15.90
C SER A 329 -3.97 -15.97 -15.81
N HIS A 330 -2.78 -15.51 -16.19
CA HIS A 330 -2.52 -14.08 -16.24
C HIS A 330 -3.39 -13.49 -17.35
N VAL A 331 -4.48 -12.83 -16.98
CA VAL A 331 -5.39 -12.19 -17.94
C VAL A 331 -4.65 -10.99 -18.53
N SER A 332 -4.38 -11.04 -19.84
CA SER A 332 -3.69 -9.97 -20.57
C SER A 332 -4.42 -8.64 -20.42
N GLN A 333 -3.67 -7.57 -20.16
CA GLN A 333 -4.17 -6.19 -20.08
C GLN A 333 -3.81 -5.38 -21.33
N GLN A 334 -3.27 -6.03 -22.36
CA GLN A 334 -2.76 -5.34 -23.55
C GLN A 334 -3.81 -4.49 -24.25
N ARG A 335 -5.07 -4.97 -24.33
CA ARG A 335 -6.16 -4.19 -24.93
C ARG A 335 -6.51 -2.95 -24.13
N ASP A 336 -6.58 -3.08 -22.79
CA ASP A 336 -6.85 -1.96 -21.89
C ASP A 336 -5.74 -0.89 -22.04
N ILE A 337 -4.48 -1.32 -22.05
CA ILE A 337 -3.30 -0.44 -22.20
C ILE A 337 -3.33 0.28 -23.56
N GLN A 338 -3.66 -0.43 -24.64
CA GLN A 338 -3.77 0.17 -25.98
C GLN A 338 -4.83 1.27 -26.02
N LEU A 339 -6.04 0.99 -25.51
CA LEU A 339 -7.14 1.96 -25.49
C LEU A 339 -6.77 3.22 -24.71
N LEU A 340 -6.14 3.05 -23.55
CA LEU A 340 -5.67 4.17 -22.74
C LEU A 340 -4.54 4.95 -23.43
N PHE A 341 -3.60 4.27 -24.09
CA PHE A 341 -2.51 4.92 -24.83
C PHE A 341 -3.04 5.78 -25.99
N ASP A 342 -3.97 5.23 -26.78
CA ASP A 342 -4.58 5.95 -27.92
C ASP A 342 -5.32 7.19 -27.40
N TYR A 343 -6.10 7.04 -26.32
CA TYR A 343 -6.78 8.15 -25.67
C TYR A 343 -5.81 9.22 -25.15
N PHE A 344 -4.75 8.83 -24.43
CA PHE A 344 -3.74 9.78 -23.95
C PHE A 344 -2.99 10.51 -25.07
N THR A 345 -2.83 9.85 -26.22
CA THR A 345 -2.23 10.45 -27.42
C THR A 345 -3.16 11.50 -28.03
N GLU A 346 -4.46 11.18 -28.17
CA GLU A 346 -5.48 12.13 -28.62
C GLU A 346 -5.57 13.36 -27.70
N GLN A 347 -5.52 13.12 -26.39
CA GLN A 347 -5.62 14.16 -25.37
C GLN A 347 -4.31 14.92 -25.12
N LYS A 348 -3.25 14.62 -25.90
CA LYS A 348 -1.95 15.31 -25.81
C LYS A 348 -1.31 15.25 -24.42
N VAL A 349 -1.55 14.18 -23.68
CA VAL A 349 -0.95 13.98 -22.34
C VAL A 349 0.57 14.04 -22.43
N PHE A 350 1.21 14.76 -21.51
CA PHE A 350 2.66 15.03 -21.48
C PHE A 350 3.23 15.86 -22.64
N ASP A 351 2.40 16.31 -23.59
CA ASP A 351 2.84 17.25 -24.62
C ASP A 351 2.83 18.67 -24.05
N PHE A 352 3.98 19.11 -23.57
CA PHE A 352 4.09 20.44 -23.00
C PHE A 352 3.90 21.59 -24.01
N THR A 353 3.99 21.33 -25.32
CA THR A 353 3.81 22.37 -26.35
C THR A 353 2.35 22.56 -26.71
N GLU A 354 1.55 21.51 -26.54
CA GLU A 354 0.10 21.50 -26.76
C GLU A 354 -0.69 21.34 -25.45
N ASP A 355 -0.07 21.65 -24.30
CA ASP A 355 -0.69 21.47 -22.98
C ASP A 355 -1.89 22.40 -22.80
N LYS A 356 -2.97 21.87 -22.23
CA LYS A 356 -4.26 22.56 -22.09
C LYS A 356 -4.68 22.59 -20.63
N SER A 357 -5.28 23.70 -20.22
CA SER A 357 -5.99 23.77 -18.93
C SER A 357 -7.19 22.85 -18.92
N THR A 358 -7.52 22.32 -17.74
CA THR A 358 -8.63 21.40 -17.54
C THR A 358 -9.45 21.81 -16.33
N SER A 359 -10.64 21.21 -16.17
CA SER A 359 -11.47 21.34 -14.98
C SER A 359 -11.08 20.36 -13.86
N GLY A 360 -10.01 19.56 -14.04
CA GLY A 360 -9.54 18.60 -13.05
C GLY A 360 -8.86 19.30 -11.88
N GLU A 361 -9.55 19.36 -10.74
CA GLU A 361 -9.02 19.92 -9.48
C GLU A 361 -8.30 18.85 -8.66
N PHE A 362 -7.27 18.22 -9.24
CA PHE A 362 -6.49 17.20 -8.53
C PHE A 362 -5.44 17.83 -7.62
N LEU A 363 -5.37 17.36 -6.38
CA LEU A 363 -4.42 17.90 -5.41
C LEU A 363 -3.06 17.20 -5.53
N ASP A 364 -1.98 17.98 -5.41
CA ASP A 364 -0.68 17.44 -5.02
C ASP A 364 -0.73 17.07 -3.53
N LEU A 365 -1.12 15.83 -3.26
CA LEU A 365 -1.30 15.32 -1.89
C LEU A 365 -0.06 15.48 -1.02
N PHE A 366 1.15 15.43 -1.59
CA PHE A 366 2.37 15.61 -0.81
C PHE A 366 2.55 17.08 -0.43
N THR A 367 2.50 17.98 -1.42
CA THR A 367 2.64 19.42 -1.20
C THR A 367 1.56 19.98 -0.29
N GLU A 368 0.32 19.50 -0.41
CA GLU A 368 -0.80 19.86 0.47
C GLU A 368 -0.67 19.28 1.88
N GLY A 369 -0.13 18.07 2.01
CA GLY A 369 -0.05 17.34 3.28
C GLY A 369 1.07 17.83 4.19
N MET A 370 2.22 18.19 3.61
CA MET A 370 3.40 18.63 4.34
C MET A 370 3.14 19.80 5.32
N PRO A 371 2.58 20.94 4.90
CA PRO A 371 2.33 22.06 5.81
C PRO A 371 1.27 21.73 6.87
N ARG A 372 0.32 20.83 6.58
CA ARG A 372 -0.72 20.40 7.55
C ARG A 372 -0.16 19.49 8.64
N LEU A 373 0.91 18.77 8.36
CA LEU A 373 1.64 17.97 9.35
C LEU A 373 2.64 18.80 10.15
N ALA A 374 3.28 19.78 9.52
CA ALA A 374 4.34 20.59 10.09
C ALA A 374 3.85 21.68 11.06
N GLY A 375 4.80 22.27 11.78
CA GLY A 375 4.55 23.37 12.70
C GLY A 375 4.03 22.94 14.08
N PRO A 376 3.90 23.90 15.02
CA PRO A 376 3.54 23.63 16.41
C PRO A 376 2.09 23.13 16.59
N GLU A 377 1.20 23.46 15.66
CA GLU A 377 -0.23 23.06 15.68
C GLU A 377 -0.57 21.99 14.63
N GLY A 378 0.44 21.50 13.92
CA GLY A 378 0.31 20.51 12.85
C GLY A 378 -0.10 19.13 13.36
N GLY A 379 -0.49 18.26 12.43
CA GLY A 379 -0.86 16.88 12.74
C GLY A 379 0.23 16.11 13.49
N HIS A 380 1.50 16.38 13.19
CA HIS A 380 2.63 15.74 13.89
C HIS A 380 2.77 16.22 15.34
N ALA A 381 2.63 17.52 15.60
CA ALA A 381 2.69 18.05 16.97
C ALA A 381 1.55 17.48 17.83
N LYS A 382 0.33 17.40 17.28
CA LYS A 382 -0.81 16.76 17.95
C LYS A 382 -0.57 15.28 18.26
N HIS A 383 0.11 14.57 17.35
CA HIS A 383 0.50 13.18 17.57
C HIS A 383 1.55 13.05 18.68
N LEU A 384 2.57 13.92 18.71
CA LEU A 384 3.59 13.95 19.77
C LEU A 384 2.99 14.25 21.15
N LEU A 385 2.04 15.18 21.24
CA LEU A 385 1.33 15.46 22.49
C LEU A 385 0.61 14.21 23.02
N ARG A 386 0.01 13.40 22.15
CA ARG A 386 -0.58 12.10 22.55
C ARG A 386 0.47 11.13 23.06
N HIS A 387 1.64 11.05 22.40
CA HIS A 387 2.75 10.20 22.88
C HIS A 387 3.22 10.60 24.28
N GLN A 388 3.34 11.89 24.57
CA GLN A 388 3.73 12.38 25.90
C GLN A 388 2.73 11.97 26.99
N LEU A 389 1.44 11.93 26.67
CA LEU A 389 0.40 11.54 27.63
C LEU A 389 0.35 10.03 27.92
N ARG A 390 0.95 9.19 27.08
CA ARG A 390 0.83 7.71 27.15
C ARG A 390 1.78 7.03 28.14
N LEU A 391 2.48 7.79 29.00
CA LEU A 391 3.42 7.27 30.02
C LEU A 391 4.45 6.25 29.48
N ARG A 392 4.78 6.32 28.18
CA ARG A 392 5.68 5.36 27.55
C ARG A 392 7.11 5.55 28.05
N SER A 393 7.73 4.47 28.49
CA SER A 393 9.16 4.42 28.74
C SER A 393 9.90 4.13 27.43
N ARG A 394 10.96 4.91 27.17
CA ARG A 394 11.91 4.60 26.08
C ARG A 394 12.75 3.40 26.51
N HIS A 395 12.91 2.43 25.62
CA HIS A 395 13.72 1.24 25.86
C HIS A 395 15.22 1.49 25.74
#